data_AF-A0A4Y2V128-F1
#
_entry.id   AF-A0A4Y2V128-F1
#
_cell.length_a   1.000
_cell.length_b   1.000
_cell.length_c   1.000
_cell.angle_alpha   90.00
_cell.angle_beta   90.00
_cell.angle_gamma   90.00
#
_symmetry.space_group_name_H-M   'P 1'
#
loop_
_entity.id
_entity.type
_entity.pdbx_description
1 polymer ?
#
loop_
_entity_poly.entity_id
_entity_poly.type
_entity_poly.pdbx_seq_one_letter_code
_entity_poly.pdbx_strand_id
1 'polypeptide(L)'
;CDCGSHGACSFETGQKKCICDVNYVEKEGKCEYCSCGENSNSCHFKQGKYKKCNCSSGYAENHGYCEECNCGPYGSCSFVDDKKRCDCKSFTVERNGVCVVMEITSPEDTTVGTSTVLSSTALGKVFE
;
A
#
# COMPACT_ATOMS: atom_id res chain seq x y z
N CYS A 1 34.29 13.86 14.93
CA CYS A 1 32.87 13.59 14.64
C CYS A 1 32.50 12.25 15.26
N ASP A 2 31.25 12.06 15.68
CA ASP A 2 30.77 10.80 16.26
C ASP A 2 29.32 10.52 15.82
N CYS A 3 29.10 9.43 15.07
CA CYS A 3 27.78 8.96 14.62
C CYS A 3 27.29 7.71 15.38
N GLY A 4 28.00 7.28 16.44
CA GLY A 4 27.76 6.01 17.13
C GLY A 4 28.48 4.83 16.48
N SER A 5 28.21 3.62 16.98
CA SER A 5 28.85 2.37 16.53
C SER A 5 28.31 1.84 15.19
N HIS A 6 27.17 2.35 14.74
CA HIS A 6 26.45 1.87 13.55
C HIS A 6 26.44 2.88 12.41
N GLY A 7 27.48 3.72 12.33
CA GLY A 7 27.59 4.68 11.26
C GLY A 7 28.98 5.22 11.05
N ALA A 8 29.33 5.39 9.78
CA ALA A 8 30.47 6.19 9.39
C ALA A 8 30.13 7.69 9.50
N CYS A 9 31.09 8.49 9.92
CA CYS A 9 30.96 9.94 9.90
C CYS A 9 31.84 10.58 8.83
N SER A 10 31.26 11.52 8.08
CA SER A 10 31.99 12.44 7.22
C SER A 10 31.56 13.90 7.46
N PHE A 11 32.36 14.83 6.96
CA PHE A 11 31.97 16.23 6.83
C PHE A 11 31.79 16.57 5.35
N GLU A 12 30.59 16.98 4.96
CA GLU A 12 30.32 17.52 3.63
C GLU A 12 30.03 19.03 3.79
N THR A 13 30.84 19.88 3.16
CA THR A 13 30.71 21.36 3.24
C THR A 13 30.71 21.92 4.68
N GLY A 14 31.46 21.28 5.58
CA GLY A 14 31.52 21.66 7.00
C GLY A 14 30.34 21.17 7.85
N GLN A 15 29.35 20.51 7.25
CA GLN A 15 28.26 19.87 7.96
C GLN A 15 28.59 18.41 8.23
N LYS A 16 28.35 17.97 9.47
CA LYS A 16 28.45 16.57 9.85
C LYS A 16 27.35 15.78 9.13
N LYS A 17 27.73 14.63 8.55
CA LYS A 17 26.82 13.68 7.92
C LYS A 17 27.10 12.29 8.46
N CYS A 18 26.05 11.58 8.87
CA CYS A 18 26.17 10.18 9.26
C CYS A 18 25.67 9.27 8.14
N ILE A 19 26.50 8.30 7.76
CA ILE A 19 26.11 7.21 6.87
C ILE A 19 25.91 6.00 7.77
N CYS A 20 24.66 5.64 8.00
CA CYS A 20 24.29 4.58 8.93
C CYS A 20 24.25 3.20 8.26
N ASP A 21 24.49 2.16 9.07
CA ASP A 21 24.36 0.77 8.67
C ASP A 21 22.91 0.40 8.28
N VAL A 22 22.73 -0.78 7.69
CA VAL A 22 21.40 -1.32 7.36
C VAL A 22 20.52 -1.39 8.62
N ASN A 23 19.27 -0.95 8.52
CA ASN A 23 18.33 -0.79 9.63
C ASN A 23 18.72 0.27 10.67
N TYR A 24 19.66 1.17 10.38
CA TYR A 24 19.95 2.34 11.19
C TYR A 24 19.70 3.61 10.39
N VAL A 25 19.21 4.64 11.08
CA VAL A 25 18.88 5.93 10.47
C VAL A 25 19.39 7.05 11.38
N GLU A 26 19.86 8.14 10.77
CA GLU A 26 20.34 9.28 11.53
C GLU A 26 19.19 9.94 12.32
N LYS A 27 19.37 10.05 13.64
CA LYS A 27 18.48 10.71 14.59
C LYS A 27 19.36 11.53 15.53
N GLU A 28 19.15 12.85 15.56
CA GLU A 28 19.91 13.78 16.41
C GLU A 28 21.44 13.65 16.24
N GLY A 29 21.90 13.38 15.01
CA GLY A 29 23.32 13.23 14.68
C GLY A 29 23.93 11.89 15.09
N LYS A 30 23.14 10.89 15.44
CA LYS A 30 23.57 9.53 15.77
C LYS A 30 22.80 8.51 14.94
N CYS A 31 23.43 7.41 14.59
CA CYS A 31 22.75 6.30 13.91
C CYS A 31 21.99 5.47 14.93
N GLU A 32 20.67 5.49 14.83
CA GLU A 32 19.75 4.82 15.74
C GLU A 32 19.00 3.71 15.00
N TYR A 33 18.72 2.62 15.70
CA TYR A 33 18.04 1.48 15.09
C TYR A 33 16.62 1.86 14.64
N CYS A 34 16.32 1.54 13.38
CA CYS A 34 15.06 1.82 12.71
C CYS A 34 14.75 0.63 11.79
N SER A 35 13.98 -0.32 12.31
CA SER A 35 13.37 -1.38 11.50
C SER A 35 11.86 -1.38 11.65
N CYS A 36 11.18 -1.60 10.54
CA CYS A 36 9.73 -1.70 10.42
C CYS A 36 9.27 -3.14 10.13
N GLY A 37 10.20 -4.11 10.20
CA GLY A 37 9.94 -5.50 9.83
C GLY A 37 9.89 -5.72 8.31
N GLU A 38 9.36 -6.87 7.93
CA GLU A 38 9.14 -7.24 6.53
C GLU A 38 8.09 -6.34 5.87
N ASN A 39 8.06 -6.31 4.54
CA ASN A 39 7.13 -5.49 3.75
C ASN A 39 7.23 -3.99 4.04
N SER A 40 8.39 -3.55 4.54
CA SER A 40 8.76 -2.14 4.64
C SER A 40 9.70 -1.77 3.49
N ASN A 41 9.40 -0.65 2.84
CA ASN A 41 10.29 -0.04 1.86
C ASN A 41 11.36 0.82 2.54
N SER A 42 11.02 1.47 3.65
CA SER A 42 11.96 2.29 4.44
C SER A 42 11.45 2.60 5.85
N CYS A 43 12.38 2.94 6.73
CA CYS A 43 12.15 3.41 8.09
C CYS A 43 12.78 4.80 8.26
N HIS A 44 12.12 5.70 9.00
CA HIS A 44 12.69 7.00 9.37
C HIS A 44 12.08 7.52 10.67
N PHE A 45 12.70 8.51 11.30
CA PHE A 45 12.14 9.19 12.47
C PHE A 45 11.43 10.48 12.08
N LYS A 46 10.12 10.57 12.35
CA LYS A 46 9.36 11.80 12.19
C LYS A 46 9.61 12.72 13.39
N GLN A 47 10.00 13.96 13.12
CA GLN A 47 10.36 14.97 14.14
C GLN A 47 11.43 14.48 15.14
N GLY A 48 12.30 13.55 14.71
CA GLY A 48 13.34 12.99 15.56
C GLY A 48 12.82 12.20 16.77
N LYS A 49 11.53 11.85 16.83
CA LYS A 49 10.96 11.16 18.01
C LYS A 49 10.33 9.83 17.67
N TYR A 50 9.42 9.83 16.70
CA TYR A 50 8.59 8.67 16.42
C TYR A 50 9.08 7.94 15.18
N LYS A 51 9.28 6.64 15.31
CA LYS A 51 9.56 5.76 14.19
C LYS A 51 8.37 5.80 13.23
N LYS A 52 8.64 5.95 11.94
CA LYS A 52 7.66 5.96 10.87
C LYS A 52 8.11 5.02 9.77
N CYS A 53 7.15 4.24 9.27
CA CYS A 53 7.39 3.20 8.29
C CYS A 53 6.74 3.59 6.96
N ASN A 54 7.51 3.43 5.88
CA ASN A 54 6.95 3.36 4.55
C ASN A 54 6.75 1.88 4.22
N CYS A 55 5.51 1.45 4.10
CA CYS A 55 5.14 0.06 3.87
C CYS A 55 4.89 -0.21 2.39
N SER A 56 5.15 -1.44 1.96
CA SER A 56 4.85 -1.90 0.61
C SER A 56 3.34 -1.90 0.34
N SER A 57 2.95 -1.95 -0.93
CA SER A 57 1.53 -1.98 -1.32
C SER A 57 0.80 -3.14 -0.64
N GLY A 58 -0.39 -2.87 -0.09
CA GLY A 58 -1.16 -3.83 0.69
C GLY A 58 -0.73 -3.97 2.15
N TYR A 59 0.20 -3.14 2.64
CA TYR A 59 0.61 -3.07 4.03
C TYR A 59 0.47 -1.63 4.56
N ALA A 60 0.21 -1.50 5.85
CA ALA A 60 0.16 -0.21 6.53
C ALA A 60 0.90 -0.29 7.86
N GLU A 61 1.34 0.86 8.36
CA GLU A 61 2.02 0.93 9.65
C GLU A 61 1.03 0.72 10.79
N ASN A 62 1.29 -0.28 11.63
CA ASN A 62 0.65 -0.48 12.91
C ASN A 62 1.73 -0.66 13.99
N HIS A 63 1.64 0.09 15.09
CA HIS A 63 2.63 0.03 16.20
C HIS A 63 4.12 0.05 15.78
N GLY A 64 4.44 0.76 14.71
CA GLY A 64 5.80 0.87 14.19
C GLY A 64 6.29 -0.34 13.39
N TYR A 65 5.38 -1.19 12.91
CA TYR A 65 5.68 -2.28 11.99
C TYR A 65 4.73 -2.22 10.79
N CYS A 66 5.14 -2.79 9.66
CA CYS A 66 4.26 -2.94 8.50
C CYS A 66 3.42 -4.21 8.65
N GLU A 67 2.11 -4.04 8.82
CA GLU A 67 1.15 -5.14 8.93
C GLU A 67 0.25 -5.19 7.69
N GLU A 68 -0.24 -6.38 7.37
CA GLU A 68 -1.09 -6.59 6.19
C GLU A 68 -2.36 -5.73 6.28
N CYS A 69 -2.58 -4.92 5.25
CA CYS A 69 -3.64 -3.93 5.18
C CYS A 69 -4.10 -3.78 3.73
N ASN A 70 -4.89 -4.74 3.26
CA ASN A 70 -5.37 -4.76 1.88
C ASN A 70 -6.86 -4.37 1.77
N CYS A 71 -7.16 -3.17 1.26
CA CYS A 71 -8.53 -2.71 0.98
C CYS A 71 -8.92 -2.81 -0.50
N GLY A 72 -8.10 -3.49 -1.31
CA GLY A 72 -8.27 -3.55 -2.76
C GLY A 72 -7.84 -2.24 -3.47
N PRO A 73 -7.99 -2.19 -4.80
CA PRO A 73 -7.48 -1.07 -5.62
C PRO A 73 -8.28 0.23 -5.45
N TYR A 74 -9.44 0.16 -4.81
CA TYR A 74 -10.36 1.30 -4.63
C TYR A 74 -10.40 1.84 -3.19
N GLY A 75 -9.52 1.35 -2.31
CA GLY A 75 -9.45 1.83 -0.92
C GLY A 75 -8.03 2.14 -0.50
N SER A 76 -7.87 3.17 0.34
CA SER A 76 -6.68 3.29 1.20
C SER A 76 -6.90 2.50 2.47
N CYS A 77 -5.82 1.98 3.05
CA CYS A 77 -5.86 1.16 4.26
C CYS A 77 -5.05 1.81 5.38
N SER A 78 -5.59 1.77 6.60
CA SER A 78 -4.93 2.22 7.82
C SER A 78 -5.36 1.39 9.02
N PHE A 79 -4.71 1.57 10.17
CA PHE A 79 -5.13 0.99 11.44
C PHE A 79 -5.63 2.09 12.38
N VAL A 80 -6.78 1.84 13.01
CA VAL A 80 -7.34 2.65 14.09
C VAL A 80 -7.69 1.71 15.23
N ASP A 81 -7.13 1.94 16.42
CA ASP A 81 -7.27 1.04 17.60
C ASP A 81 -6.96 -0.43 17.26
N ASP A 82 -5.82 -0.67 16.59
CA ASP A 82 -5.37 -1.99 16.10
C ASP A 82 -6.31 -2.68 15.10
N LYS A 83 -7.32 -1.97 14.60
CA LYS A 83 -8.27 -2.51 13.63
C LYS A 83 -8.04 -1.91 12.26
N LYS A 84 -7.95 -2.79 11.27
CA LYS A 84 -7.93 -2.42 9.86
C LYS A 84 -9.14 -1.55 9.53
N ARG A 85 -8.87 -0.42 8.90
CA ARG A 85 -9.84 0.56 8.41
C ARG A 85 -9.62 0.80 6.92
N CYS A 86 -10.67 0.62 6.14
CA CYS A 86 -10.68 0.97 4.72
C CYS A 86 -11.38 2.31 4.51
N ASP A 87 -10.71 3.20 3.80
CA ASP A 87 -11.34 4.42 3.27
C ASP A 87 -11.54 4.23 1.77
N CYS A 88 -12.78 3.92 1.41
CA CYS A 88 -13.16 3.61 0.04
C CYS A 88 -13.38 4.87 -0.82
N LYS A 89 -13.06 4.79 -2.10
CA LYS A 89 -13.44 5.80 -3.10
C LYS A 89 -14.97 5.94 -3.16
N SER A 90 -15.44 7.13 -3.51
CA SER A 90 -16.87 7.51 -3.46
C SER A 90 -17.84 6.60 -4.23
N PHE A 91 -17.38 5.91 -5.29
CA PHE A 91 -18.19 5.00 -6.11
C PHE A 91 -18.08 3.53 -5.68
N THR A 92 -17.43 3.25 -4.54
CA THR A 92 -17.21 1.91 -4.01
C THR A 92 -17.75 1.79 -2.59
N VAL A 93 -18.07 0.56 -2.19
CA VAL A 93 -18.51 0.21 -0.84
C VAL A 93 -17.62 -0.85 -0.26
N GLU A 94 -17.40 -0.80 1.05
CA GLU A 94 -16.66 -1.85 1.74
C GLU A 94 -17.53 -3.10 1.88
N ARG A 95 -17.05 -4.23 1.36
CA ARG A 95 -17.62 -5.56 1.58
C ARG A 95 -16.51 -6.53 1.96
N ASN A 96 -16.69 -7.23 3.09
CA ASN A 96 -15.70 -8.17 3.64
C ASN A 96 -14.29 -7.57 3.78
N GLY A 97 -14.20 -6.30 4.20
CA GLY A 97 -12.93 -5.61 4.41
C GLY A 97 -12.20 -5.19 3.13
N VAL A 98 -12.89 -5.13 1.98
CA VAL A 98 -12.34 -4.69 0.69
C VAL A 98 -13.31 -3.72 0.02
N CYS A 99 -12.80 -2.68 -0.63
CA CYS A 99 -13.62 -1.72 -1.38
C CYS A 99 -13.96 -2.27 -2.77
N VAL A 100 -15.25 -2.46 -3.05
CA VAL A 100 -15.76 -2.99 -4.32
C VAL A 100 -16.71 -1.98 -4.98
N VAL A 101 -16.76 -1.98 -6.31
CA VAL A 101 -17.64 -1.08 -7.07
C VAL A 101 -19.10 -1.35 -6.71
N MET A 102 -19.88 -0.29 -6.52
CA MET A 102 -21.34 -0.42 -6.44
C MET A 102 -21.85 -0.80 -7.84
N GLU A 103 -22.33 -2.03 -8.00
CA GLU A 103 -23.15 -2.36 -9.16
C GLU A 103 -24.46 -1.59 -9.03
N ILE A 104 -24.53 -0.44 -9.69
CA ILE A 104 -25.80 0.19 -10.03
C ILE A 104 -26.47 -0.78 -11.00
N THR A 105 -27.33 -1.65 -10.48
CA THR A 105 -28.40 -2.22 -11.28
C THR A 105 -29.27 -1.04 -11.70
N SER A 106 -28.94 -0.42 -12.84
CA SER A 106 -29.85 0.49 -13.49
C SER A 106 -31.13 -0.32 -13.80
N PRO A 107 -32.33 0.13 -13.40
CA PRO A 107 -33.57 -0.49 -13.85
C PRO A 107 -33.84 -0.29 -15.35
N GLU A 108 -32.91 0.27 -16.13
CA GLU A 108 -33.06 0.51 -17.56
C GLU A 108 -32.54 -0.65 -18.42
N ASP A 109 -33.02 -1.86 -18.17
CA ASP A 109 -33.11 -2.87 -19.22
C ASP A 109 -34.55 -3.40 -19.32
N THR A 110 -35.48 -2.44 -19.45
CA THR A 110 -36.79 -2.68 -20.05
C THR A 110 -36.80 -1.99 -21.41
N THR A 111 -36.05 -2.53 -22.38
CA THR A 111 -36.39 -2.32 -23.79
C THR A 111 -36.83 -3.64 -24.40
N VAL A 112 -38.12 -3.69 -24.67
CA VAL A 112 -38.77 -4.68 -25.52
C VAL A 112 -38.09 -4.63 -26.89
N GLY A 113 -37.20 -5.60 -27.13
CA GLY A 113 -36.61 -5.89 -28.42
C GLY A 113 -36.98 -7.31 -28.84
N THR A 114 -38.23 -7.52 -29.24
CA THR A 114 -38.62 -8.67 -30.06
C THR A 114 -37.71 -8.73 -31.28
N SER A 115 -36.93 -9.80 -31.45
CA SER A 115 -36.78 -10.50 -32.74
C SER A 115 -35.97 -11.79 -32.62
N THR A 116 -36.74 -12.88 -32.78
CA THR A 116 -36.42 -14.09 -33.55
C THR A 116 -35.14 -14.86 -33.22
N VAL A 117 -35.39 -15.95 -32.50
CA VAL A 117 -34.70 -17.24 -32.64
C VAL A 117 -34.47 -17.56 -34.12
N LEU A 118 -33.22 -17.84 -34.50
CA LEU A 118 -32.94 -18.78 -35.60
C LEU A 118 -31.67 -19.56 -35.30
N SER A 119 -31.85 -20.70 -34.64
CA SER A 119 -30.90 -21.82 -34.67
C SER A 119 -30.80 -22.36 -36.10
N SER A 120 -29.58 -22.64 -36.60
CA SER A 120 -29.27 -23.78 -37.50
C SER A 120 -27.76 -23.87 -37.84
N THR A 121 -27.11 -24.87 -37.24
CA THR A 121 -26.14 -25.84 -37.80
C THR A 121 -25.06 -25.46 -38.84
N ALA A 122 -23.81 -25.65 -38.42
CA ALA A 122 -22.70 -26.43 -39.02
C ALA A 122 -22.41 -26.39 -40.54
N LEU A 123 -21.17 -26.04 -40.91
CA LEU A 123 -20.15 -26.94 -41.50
C LEU A 123 -18.88 -26.15 -41.93
N GLY A 124 -17.68 -26.74 -41.76
CA GLY A 124 -16.60 -26.56 -42.76
C GLY A 124 -15.25 -25.98 -42.32
N LYS A 125 -14.46 -26.80 -41.63
CA LYS A 125 -13.01 -27.07 -41.80
C LYS A 125 -12.19 -26.31 -42.89
N VAL A 126 -11.00 -25.81 -42.51
CA VAL A 126 -9.62 -26.09 -43.04
C VAL A 126 -8.71 -24.84 -43.13
N PHE A 127 -7.46 -25.02 -42.66
CA PHE A 127 -6.13 -24.42 -42.94
C PHE A 127 -6.03 -23.49 -44.18
N GLU A 128 -5.13 -22.49 -44.27
CA GLU A 128 -3.79 -22.20 -43.74
C GLU A 128 -3.66 -20.72 -43.32
#